data_AF-A0A2M4C3G3-F1
#
_entry.id   AF-A0A2M4C3G3-F1
#
_cell.length_a   1.000
_cell.length_b   1.000
_cell.length_c   1.000
_cell.angle_alpha   90.00
_cell.angle_beta   90.00
_cell.angle_gamma   90.00
#
_symmetry.space_group_name_H-M   'P 1'
#
loop_
_entity.id
_entity.type
_entity.pdbx_description
1 polymer ?
#
loop_
_entity_poly.entity_id
_entity_poly.type
_entity_poly.pdbx_seq_one_letter_code
_entity_poly.pdbx_strand_id
1 'polypeptide(L)'
;MNANAVTLPLLVALAICIGDGAEIPPLPVQDTEQPNEDSYLGVKVYKIERHCAMLGGMCVQTSECNYRPANSGLCPENAHLGVDCCYEVKPASNLTCHEYRGACMDRCAEGLQRPATDCGDTQRCCVLVG
;
A
#
# COMPACT_ATOMS: atom_id res chain seq x y z
N MET A 1 48.45 59.72 2.27
CA MET A 1 48.80 59.96 0.85
C MET A 1 48.35 58.71 0.11
N ASN A 2 47.39 58.65 -0.81
CA ASN A 2 46.61 59.63 -1.54
C ASN A 2 45.27 58.99 -1.92
N ALA A 3 44.33 59.86 -2.26
CA ALA A 3 42.95 59.57 -2.58
C ALA A 3 42.76 59.03 -4.01
N ASN A 4 41.57 58.44 -4.21
CA ASN A 4 40.74 58.44 -5.42
C ASN A 4 41.08 57.51 -6.59
N ALA A 5 40.19 56.56 -6.83
CA ALA A 5 39.53 56.42 -8.13
C ALA A 5 38.14 55.78 -7.95
N VAL A 6 37.11 56.58 -8.20
CA VAL A 6 35.71 56.17 -8.32
C VAL A 6 35.50 55.84 -9.81
N THR A 7 35.07 54.63 -10.11
CA THR A 7 34.49 54.28 -11.42
C THR A 7 33.29 53.37 -11.17
N LEU A 8 32.11 53.95 -11.39
CA LEU A 8 30.77 53.34 -11.34
C LEU A 8 30.51 52.49 -12.62
N PRO A 9 29.43 51.69 -12.72
CA PRO A 9 29.47 50.29 -13.12
C PRO A 9 29.03 50.07 -14.57
N LEU A 10 29.55 49.02 -15.22
CA LEU A 10 28.98 48.52 -16.47
C LEU A 10 27.96 47.42 -16.13
N LEU A 11 26.68 47.82 -16.03
CA LEU A 11 25.53 46.92 -15.98
C LEU A 11 25.41 46.20 -17.33
N VAL A 12 25.93 44.97 -17.43
CA VAL A 12 25.54 44.05 -18.49
C VAL A 12 24.46 43.14 -17.92
N ALA A 13 23.22 43.52 -18.21
CA ALA A 13 22.02 42.72 -17.95
C ALA A 13 22.10 41.44 -18.79
N LEU A 14 22.48 40.32 -18.18
CA LEU A 14 22.33 39.00 -18.80
C LEU A 14 21.06 38.35 -18.27
N ALA A 15 20.07 38.39 -19.16
CA ALA A 15 18.96 37.47 -19.36
C ALA A 15 18.52 36.63 -18.14
N ILE A 16 17.36 37.04 -17.65
CA ILE A 16 16.40 36.29 -16.86
C ILE A 16 16.17 34.90 -17.46
N CYS A 17 16.49 33.87 -16.70
CA CYS A 17 15.76 32.60 -16.72
C CYS A 17 15.29 32.35 -15.27
N ILE A 18 14.20 33.03 -14.85
CA ILE A 18 13.38 32.50 -13.75
C ILE A 18 12.66 31.30 -14.37
N GLY A 19 13.35 30.17 -14.41
CA GLY A 19 12.65 28.91 -14.34
C GLY A 19 12.15 28.81 -12.92
N ASP A 20 10.94 29.28 -12.65
CA ASP A 20 10.13 28.75 -11.55
C ASP A 20 9.80 27.30 -11.90
N GLY A 21 10.83 26.46 -11.89
CA GLY A 21 10.65 25.07 -11.54
C GLY A 21 10.17 25.12 -10.10
N ALA A 22 8.85 25.14 -9.90
CA ALA A 22 8.30 24.63 -8.67
C ALA A 22 8.73 23.16 -8.61
N GLU A 23 9.96 22.94 -8.14
CA GLU A 23 10.35 21.69 -7.55
C GLU A 23 9.34 21.50 -6.43
N ILE A 24 8.28 20.77 -6.72
CA ILE A 24 7.35 20.28 -5.71
C ILE A 24 8.29 19.54 -4.75
N PRO A 25 8.54 20.07 -3.55
CA PRO A 25 9.36 19.33 -2.59
C PRO A 25 8.65 17.99 -2.45
N PRO A 26 9.39 16.86 -2.52
CA PRO A 26 8.76 15.57 -2.30
C PRO A 26 7.97 15.70 -1.00
N LEU A 27 6.66 15.47 -1.08
CA LEU A 27 5.82 15.50 0.11
C LEU A 27 6.56 14.66 1.15
N PRO A 28 6.79 15.18 2.37
CA PRO A 28 7.37 14.36 3.41
C PRO A 28 6.43 13.18 3.54
N VAL A 29 6.86 12.02 3.05
CA VAL A 29 6.24 10.75 3.38
C VAL A 29 6.49 10.67 4.86
N GLN A 30 5.47 11.03 5.64
CA GLN A 30 5.50 10.80 7.05
C GLN A 30 5.52 9.28 7.16
N ASP A 31 6.69 8.72 7.39
CA ASP A 31 6.85 7.41 8.01
C ASP A 31 6.31 7.56 9.43
N THR A 32 5.00 7.73 9.56
CA THR A 32 4.32 7.35 10.77
C THR A 32 4.47 5.84 10.81
N GLU A 33 5.44 5.36 11.58
CA GLU A 33 5.42 4.02 12.19
C GLU A 33 4.13 3.90 13.01
N GLN A 34 3.00 3.76 12.32
CA GLN A 34 1.78 3.21 12.85
C GLN A 34 1.91 1.70 12.64
N PRO A 35 1.70 0.86 13.66
CA PRO A 35 1.68 -0.57 13.51
C PRO A 35 0.36 -0.94 12.84
N ASN A 36 0.28 -0.72 11.53
CA ASN A 36 -0.54 -1.54 10.68
C ASN A 36 0.33 -1.89 9.50
N GLU A 37 1.28 -2.78 9.77
CA GLU A 37 1.90 -3.64 8.79
C GLU A 37 0.80 -4.06 7.81
N ASP A 38 0.88 -3.61 6.54
CA ASP A 38 -0.21 -3.74 5.57
C ASP A 38 -0.77 -5.15 5.61
N SER A 39 -1.96 -5.32 6.19
CA SER A 39 -2.57 -6.63 6.38
C SER A 39 -3.89 -6.71 5.64
N TYR A 40 -4.10 -7.85 4.99
CA TYR A 40 -5.31 -8.12 4.22
C TYR A 40 -5.95 -9.40 4.75
N LEU A 41 -7.18 -9.28 5.28
CA LEU A 41 -7.88 -10.39 5.93
C LEU A 41 -7.02 -11.05 7.03
N GLY A 42 -6.34 -10.22 7.83
CA GLY A 42 -5.45 -10.66 8.91
C GLY A 42 -4.13 -11.29 8.44
N VAL A 43 -3.86 -11.33 7.14
CA VAL A 43 -2.60 -11.84 6.57
C VAL A 43 -1.65 -10.68 6.30
N LYS A 44 -0.39 -10.83 6.72
CA LYS A 44 0.67 -9.86 6.44
C LYS A 44 0.93 -9.77 4.94
N VAL A 45 0.78 -8.57 4.38
CA VAL A 45 1.15 -8.24 3.02
C VAL A 45 2.54 -7.59 3.04
N TYR A 46 3.47 -8.21 2.32
CA TYR A 46 4.80 -7.67 2.11
C TYR A 46 4.76 -6.65 0.99
N LYS A 47 5.83 -5.84 0.89
CA LYS A 47 6.02 -4.88 -0.20
C LYS A 47 5.67 -5.52 -1.54
N ILE A 48 4.66 -4.95 -2.20
CA ILE A 48 4.18 -5.45 -3.48
C ILE A 48 5.27 -5.23 -4.53
N GLU A 49 5.66 -6.32 -5.19
CA GLU A 49 6.68 -6.29 -6.23
C GLU A 49 6.06 -6.29 -7.63
N ARG A 50 6.71 -5.59 -8.56
CA ARG A 50 6.17 -5.32 -9.91
C ARG A 50 5.69 -6.59 -10.62
N HIS A 51 6.46 -7.68 -10.55
CA HIS A 51 6.13 -8.93 -11.24
C HIS A 51 4.85 -9.56 -10.71
N CYS A 52 4.63 -9.52 -9.39
CA CYS A 52 3.39 -9.99 -8.78
C CYS A 52 2.21 -9.04 -9.04
N ALA A 53 2.44 -7.73 -8.89
CA ALA A 53 1.42 -6.69 -9.08
C ALA A 53 0.82 -6.70 -10.49
N MET A 54 1.65 -6.92 -11.51
CA MET A 54 1.21 -7.00 -12.91
C MET A 54 0.25 -8.17 -13.17
N LEU A 55 0.25 -9.19 -12.32
CA LEU A 55 -0.69 -10.31 -12.37
C LEU A 55 -1.93 -10.07 -11.50
N GLY A 56 -2.01 -8.92 -10.79
CA GLY A 56 -3.07 -8.63 -9.82
C GLY A 56 -2.92 -9.39 -8.50
N GLY A 57 -1.72 -9.90 -8.20
CA GLY A 57 -1.44 -10.58 -6.94
C GLY A 57 -0.81 -9.67 -5.88
N MET A 58 -0.61 -10.25 -4.69
CA MET A 58 0.09 -9.64 -3.57
C MET A 58 1.15 -10.58 -3.00
N CYS A 59 2.20 -10.01 -2.41
CA CYS A 59 3.29 -10.76 -1.80
C CYS A 59 2.92 -11.12 -0.36
N VAL A 60 2.79 -12.42 -0.06
CA VAL A 60 2.42 -12.94 1.28
C VAL A 60 3.23 -14.20 1.58
N GLN A 61 3.21 -14.70 2.82
CA GLN A 61 3.82 -16.00 3.07
C GLN A 61 3.10 -17.08 2.27
N THR A 62 3.87 -17.97 1.65
CA THR A 62 3.33 -19.05 0.81
C THR A 62 2.37 -19.98 1.58
N SER A 63 2.52 -20.12 2.90
CA SER A 63 1.64 -20.86 3.80
C SER A 63 0.23 -20.25 3.91
N GLU A 64 0.15 -18.93 3.88
CA GLU A 64 -1.07 -18.12 4.02
C GLU A 64 -1.82 -17.96 2.68
N CYS A 65 -1.23 -18.41 1.57
CA CYS A 65 -1.86 -18.33 0.26
C CYS A 65 -2.82 -19.51 -0.01
N ASN A 66 -4.01 -19.19 -0.51
CA ASN A 66 -5.02 -20.15 -0.99
C ASN A 66 -4.80 -20.48 -2.48
N TYR A 67 -4.65 -19.46 -3.33
CA TYR A 67 -4.47 -19.63 -4.77
C TYR A 67 -3.24 -18.86 -5.29
N ARG A 68 -2.33 -19.59 -5.95
CA ARG A 68 -1.04 -19.08 -6.45
C ARG A 68 -0.98 -19.07 -7.97
N PRO A 69 -0.19 -18.16 -8.57
CA PRO A 69 0.21 -18.25 -9.96
C PRO A 69 1.01 -19.52 -10.25
N ALA A 70 1.03 -19.95 -11.52
CA ALA A 70 1.86 -21.07 -11.97
C ALA A 70 3.37 -20.76 -11.92
N ASN A 71 3.73 -19.49 -12.08
CA ASN A 71 5.11 -19.02 -11.99
C ASN A 71 5.42 -18.65 -10.53
N SER A 72 6.57 -19.07 -10.03
CA SER A 72 7.08 -18.73 -8.70
C SER A 72 8.18 -17.66 -8.75
N GLY A 73 8.58 -17.16 -7.58
CA GLY A 73 9.68 -16.21 -7.45
C GLY A 73 9.32 -14.80 -7.93
N LEU A 74 8.05 -14.44 -7.82
CA LEU A 74 7.51 -13.15 -8.27
C LEU A 74 7.68 -12.05 -7.21
N CYS A 75 8.05 -12.43 -5.99
CA CYS A 75 8.43 -11.55 -4.88
C CYS A 75 9.87 -11.83 -4.39
N PRO A 76 10.91 -11.55 -5.21
CA PRO A 76 12.30 -11.89 -4.89
C PRO A 76 12.88 -11.16 -3.68
N GLU A 77 12.45 -9.94 -3.34
CA GLU A 77 13.02 -9.19 -2.21
C GLU A 77 12.80 -9.94 -0.88
N ASN A 78 11.61 -10.55 -0.72
CA ASN A 78 11.22 -11.26 0.50
C ASN A 78 11.23 -12.79 0.34
N ALA A 79 11.75 -13.33 -0.76
CA ALA A 79 11.77 -14.77 -1.03
C ALA A 79 12.48 -15.58 0.07
N HIS A 80 13.48 -15.00 0.72
CA HIS A 80 14.20 -15.60 1.84
C HIS A 80 13.32 -15.83 3.09
N LEU A 81 12.17 -15.16 3.19
CA LEU A 81 11.17 -15.32 4.25
C LEU A 81 10.05 -16.31 3.87
N GLY A 82 10.18 -17.02 2.74
CA GLY A 82 9.14 -17.91 2.23
C GLY A 82 7.93 -17.17 1.64
N VAL A 83 8.13 -15.92 1.22
CA VAL A 83 7.13 -15.06 0.57
C VAL A 83 7.14 -15.29 -0.93
N ASP A 84 5.95 -15.38 -1.52
CA ASP A 84 5.79 -15.37 -2.97
C ASP A 84 4.43 -14.74 -3.34
N CYS A 85 4.17 -14.61 -4.64
CA CYS A 85 2.96 -14.01 -5.13
C CYS A 85 1.72 -14.89 -4.90
N CYS A 86 0.62 -14.24 -4.52
CA CYS A 86 -0.65 -14.87 -4.20
C CYS A 86 -1.81 -14.08 -4.79
N TYR A 87 -2.80 -14.78 -5.35
CA TYR A 87 -4.03 -14.18 -5.85
C TYR A 87 -5.10 -14.10 -4.76
N GLU A 88 -5.18 -15.14 -3.93
CA GLU A 88 -6.19 -15.24 -2.88
C GLU A 88 -5.54 -15.79 -1.62
N VAL A 89 -5.63 -15.07 -0.51
CA VAL A 89 -5.16 -15.53 0.80
C VAL A 89 -6.20 -16.36 1.53
N LYS A 90 -5.73 -17.20 2.44
CA LYS A 90 -6.54 -17.81 3.48
C LYS A 90 -6.75 -16.75 4.56
N PRO A 91 -7.99 -16.32 4.83
CA PRO A 91 -8.25 -15.37 5.91
C PRO A 91 -7.73 -15.91 7.24
N ALA A 92 -7.23 -15.02 8.10
CA ALA A 92 -6.89 -15.39 9.46
C ALA A 92 -8.11 -15.95 10.21
N SER A 93 -7.87 -16.79 11.20
CA SER A 93 -8.93 -17.22 12.10
C SER A 93 -9.39 -16.05 12.98
N ASN A 94 -10.67 -16.02 13.30
CA ASN A 94 -11.28 -15.09 14.25
C ASN A 94 -11.40 -13.62 13.82
N LEU A 95 -11.44 -13.33 12.53
CA LEU A 95 -11.71 -11.97 12.04
C LEU A 95 -13.09 -11.46 12.45
N THR A 96 -13.15 -10.18 12.77
CA THR A 96 -14.37 -9.39 12.90
C THR A 96 -14.98 -9.12 11.53
N CYS A 97 -16.26 -8.76 11.50
CA CYS A 97 -16.98 -8.50 10.26
C CYS A 97 -16.44 -7.26 9.56
N HIS A 98 -16.00 -6.27 10.34
CA HIS A 98 -15.36 -5.07 9.81
C HIS A 98 -14.03 -5.38 9.10
N GLU A 99 -13.24 -6.35 9.57
CA GLU A 99 -12.01 -6.78 8.90
C GLU A 99 -12.28 -7.47 7.55
N TYR A 100 -13.43 -8.12 7.41
CA TYR A 100 -13.96 -8.57 6.11
C TYR A 100 -14.51 -7.44 5.24
N ARG A 101 -14.48 -6.18 5.71
CA ARG A 101 -15.13 -5.01 5.10
C ARG A 101 -16.63 -5.24 4.91
N GLY A 102 -17.24 -5.96 5.85
CA GLY A 102 -18.65 -6.27 5.86
C GLY A 102 -19.41 -5.50 6.93
N ALA A 103 -20.71 -5.80 6.99
CA ALA A 103 -21.60 -5.37 8.07
C ALA A 103 -22.42 -6.57 8.57
N CYS A 104 -22.69 -6.60 9.88
CA CYS A 104 -23.61 -7.58 10.45
C CYS A 104 -25.05 -7.26 10.05
N MET A 105 -25.69 -8.18 9.34
CA MET A 105 -27.05 -8.05 8.83
C MET A 105 -27.83 -9.35 9.09
N ASP A 106 -29.16 -9.28 9.14
CA ASP A 106 -29.99 -10.48 9.37
C ASP A 106 -29.89 -11.49 8.21
N ARG A 107 -29.66 -10.99 6.98
CA ARG A 107 -29.52 -11.83 5.79
C ARG A 107 -28.76 -11.15 4.65
N CYS A 108 -28.05 -11.95 3.86
CA CYS A 108 -27.53 -11.62 2.53
C CYS A 108 -27.35 -12.90 1.72
N ALA A 109 -27.08 -12.76 0.41
CA ALA A 109 -26.77 -13.89 -0.45
C ALA A 109 -25.61 -14.72 0.14
N GLU A 110 -25.70 -16.05 0.07
CA GLU A 110 -24.77 -16.96 0.74
C GLU A 110 -23.31 -16.71 0.34
N GLY A 111 -23.05 -16.40 -0.94
CA GLY A 111 -21.70 -16.10 -1.43
C GLY A 111 -21.07 -14.82 -0.83
N LEU A 112 -21.87 -13.93 -0.26
CA LEU A 112 -21.42 -12.70 0.41
C LEU A 112 -21.21 -12.88 1.92
N GLN A 113 -21.64 -14.01 2.48
CA GLN A 113 -21.50 -14.28 3.91
C GLN A 113 -20.06 -14.63 4.26
N ARG A 114 -19.56 -14.13 5.40
CA ARG A 114 -18.23 -14.46 5.93
C ARG A 114 -18.33 -14.94 7.39
N PRO A 115 -17.42 -15.83 7.81
CA PRO A 115 -17.38 -16.32 9.19
C PRO A 115 -16.70 -15.27 10.08
N ALA A 116 -17.50 -14.34 10.61
CA ALA A 116 -17.03 -13.33 11.56
C ALA A 116 -17.36 -13.71 13.00
N THR A 117 -16.57 -13.20 13.96
CA THR A 117 -16.69 -13.53 15.39
C THR A 117 -17.54 -12.54 16.20
N ASP A 118 -17.87 -11.39 15.63
CA ASP A 118 -18.48 -10.24 16.31
C ASP A 118 -19.95 -9.99 15.94
N CYS A 119 -20.51 -10.73 14.98
CA CYS A 119 -21.94 -10.67 14.69
C CYS A 119 -22.75 -11.48 15.72
N GLY A 120 -23.96 -11.00 16.05
CA GLY A 120 -24.86 -11.72 16.95
C GLY A 120 -25.34 -13.06 16.37
N ASP A 121 -25.84 -13.97 17.22
CA ASP A 121 -26.19 -15.35 16.84
C ASP A 121 -27.18 -15.49 15.67
N THR A 122 -28.02 -14.47 15.45
CA THR A 122 -29.01 -14.42 14.36
C THR A 122 -28.56 -13.65 13.14
N GLN A 123 -27.41 -12.98 13.21
CA GLN A 123 -26.86 -12.14 12.16
C GLN A 123 -25.75 -12.86 11.38
N ARG A 124 -25.50 -12.38 10.18
CA ARG A 124 -24.41 -12.83 9.30
C ARG A 124 -23.54 -11.64 8.95
N CYS A 125 -22.24 -11.86 8.89
CA CYS A 125 -21.35 -10.87 8.31
C CYS A 125 -21.50 -10.87 6.80
N CYS A 126 -21.95 -9.75 6.24
CA CYS A 126 -22.22 -9.59 4.83
C CYS A 126 -21.20 -8.62 4.22
N VAL A 127 -20.38 -9.11 3.28
CA VAL A 127 -19.41 -8.27 2.57
C VAL A 127 -20.15 -7.39 1.55
N LEU A 128 -19.92 -6.08 1.65
CA LEU A 128 -20.53 -5.09 0.76
C LEU A 128 -19.52 -4.76 -0.34
N VAL A 129 -19.74 -5.29 -1.54
CA VAL A 129 -19.02 -4.85 -2.74
C VAL A 129 -19.57 -3.48 -3.14
N GLY A 130 -18.71 -2.46 -3.13
CA GLY A 130 -19.01 -1.11 -3.61
C GLY A 130 -18.55 -0.90 -5.04
#